data_AF-A0A6A5F1P5-F1
#
_entry.id   AF-A0A6A5F1P5-F1
#
_cell.length_a   1.000
_cell.length_b   1.000
_cell.length_c   1.000
_cell.angle_alpha   90.00
_cell.angle_beta   90.00
_cell.angle_gamma   90.00
#
_symmetry.space_group_name_H-M   'P 1'
#
loop_
_entity.id
_entity.type
_entity.pdbx_description
1 polymer ?
#
loop_
_entity_poly.entity_id
_entity_poly.type
_entity_poly.pdbx_seq_one_letter_code
_entity_poly.pdbx_strand_id
1 'polypeptide(L)'
;MKVLVCVLLAVLLTETSASSSGLVPNVSLYDVVWSYSDPLAEEILRSSSFVEALRSSRLTERCYTRFVQQEALYLHRVSSILGVLVNSLQEEDDIRSLLLDTLKHYSSRNQSVQASPPPQWLLSSLLSFPSLVLEEPVYWLVALSARAGLRRFLAERLLFSQLRPGASLLFEAEEWSKETLREVAWTRRYRRVLEERQDRMDVFKAINIFREHMLNQKSFYKTV
;
A
#
# COMPACT_ATOMS: atom_id res chain seq x y z
N MET A 1 -4.43 -21.66 -4.67
CA MET A 1 -5.51 -22.15 -5.57
C MET A 1 -6.86 -22.33 -4.88
N LYS A 2 -6.99 -22.91 -3.68
CA LYS A 2 -8.30 -23.07 -3.02
C LYS A 2 -8.96 -21.76 -2.55
N VAL A 3 -8.18 -20.76 -2.12
CA VAL A 3 -8.71 -19.45 -1.67
C VAL A 3 -9.28 -18.62 -2.84
N LEU A 4 -8.63 -18.67 -4.01
CA LEU A 4 -9.04 -17.94 -5.20
C LEU A 4 -10.42 -18.39 -5.72
N VAL A 5 -10.72 -19.69 -5.61
CA VAL A 5 -12.02 -20.26 -6.01
C VAL A 5 -13.15 -19.82 -5.07
N CYS A 6 -12.88 -19.67 -3.76
CA CYS A 6 -13.87 -19.17 -2.81
C CYS A 6 -14.17 -17.67 -2.98
N VAL A 7 -13.18 -16.86 -3.36
CA VAL A 7 -13.36 -15.41 -3.57
C VAL A 7 -14.04 -15.12 -4.91
N LEU A 8 -13.75 -15.87 -5.97
CA LEU A 8 -14.45 -15.76 -7.26
C LEU A 8 -15.95 -16.11 -7.12
N LEU A 9 -16.30 -17.08 -6.28
CA LEU A 9 -17.70 -17.40 -5.95
C LEU A 9 -18.38 -16.30 -5.10
N ALA A 10 -17.63 -15.50 -4.35
CA ALA A 10 -18.18 -14.46 -3.48
C ALA A 10 -18.67 -13.20 -4.22
N VAL A 11 -18.26 -13.00 -5.48
CA VAL A 11 -18.67 -11.85 -6.31
C VAL A 11 -19.73 -12.23 -7.35
N LEU A 12 -19.90 -13.51 -7.66
CA LEU A 12 -20.69 -13.99 -8.83
C LEU A 12 -22.16 -14.38 -8.53
N LEU A 13 -22.67 -14.24 -7.30
CA LEU A 13 -24.02 -14.73 -6.94
C LEU A 13 -25.04 -13.67 -6.51
N THR A 14 -24.85 -12.39 -6.86
CA THR A 14 -25.83 -11.35 -6.53
C THR A 14 -26.27 -10.57 -7.77
N GLU A 15 -26.90 -11.25 -8.71
CA GLU A 15 -28.05 -10.65 -9.39
C GLU A 15 -29.29 -11.09 -8.60
N THR A 16 -30.16 -10.14 -8.23
CA THR A 16 -31.37 -10.32 -7.42
C THR A 16 -31.21 -10.34 -5.89
N SER A 17 -30.75 -9.22 -5.32
CA SER A 17 -31.48 -8.46 -4.28
C SER A 17 -30.56 -7.42 -3.65
N ALA A 18 -31.13 -6.27 -3.31
CA ALA A 18 -30.44 -5.07 -2.83
C ALA A 18 -29.72 -5.29 -1.48
N SER A 19 -28.51 -5.84 -1.53
CA SER A 19 -27.49 -5.73 -0.50
C SER A 19 -26.50 -4.66 -0.98
N SER A 20 -26.36 -3.57 -0.21
CA SER A 20 -25.73 -2.32 -0.65
C SER A 20 -24.21 -2.40 -0.89
N SER A 21 -23.55 -3.53 -0.63
CA SER A 21 -22.10 -3.68 -0.84
C SER A 21 -21.70 -4.76 -1.83
N GLY A 22 -22.61 -5.57 -2.36
CA GLY A 22 -22.23 -6.69 -3.25
C GLY A 22 -21.26 -7.72 -2.62
N LEU A 23 -20.95 -7.60 -1.32
CA LEU A 23 -20.13 -8.55 -0.56
C LEU A 23 -21.03 -9.55 0.16
N VAL A 24 -20.57 -10.80 0.19
CA VAL A 24 -21.15 -11.83 1.05
C VAL A 24 -20.91 -11.47 2.53
N PRO A 25 -21.86 -11.73 3.45
CA PRO A 25 -21.66 -11.47 4.88
C PRO A 25 -20.37 -12.11 5.43
N ASN A 26 -19.70 -11.40 6.34
CA ASN A 26 -18.43 -11.79 6.96
C ASN A 26 -17.21 -11.84 6.02
N VAL A 27 -17.34 -11.37 4.78
CA VAL A 27 -16.19 -11.15 3.89
C VAL A 27 -15.62 -9.76 4.15
N SER A 28 -14.31 -9.70 4.39
CA SER A 28 -13.58 -8.42 4.52
C SER A 28 -13.27 -7.84 3.14
N LEU A 29 -13.71 -6.60 2.90
CA LEU A 29 -13.34 -5.87 1.68
C LEU A 29 -11.81 -5.79 1.51
N TYR A 30 -11.06 -5.62 2.60
CA TYR A 30 -9.60 -5.56 2.55
C TYR A 30 -9.00 -6.86 2.00
N ASP A 31 -9.49 -8.02 2.45
CA ASP A 31 -9.01 -9.32 1.96
C ASP A 31 -9.39 -9.56 0.50
N VAL A 32 -10.56 -9.07 0.07
CA VAL A 32 -10.97 -9.11 -1.34
C VAL A 32 -10.01 -8.28 -2.20
N VAL A 33 -9.83 -6.99 -1.92
CA VAL A 33 -8.95 -6.13 -2.74
C VAL A 33 -7.50 -6.61 -2.76
N TRP A 34 -7.02 -7.18 -1.64
CA TRP A 34 -5.71 -7.83 -1.56
C TRP A 34 -5.64 -9.05 -2.47
N SER A 35 -6.61 -9.96 -2.41
CA SER A 35 -6.58 -11.20 -3.20
C SER A 35 -6.57 -10.97 -4.72
N TYR A 36 -7.20 -9.90 -5.20
CA TYR A 36 -7.16 -9.50 -6.62
C TYR A 36 -5.82 -8.89 -7.06
N SER A 37 -4.95 -8.56 -6.09
CA SER A 37 -3.67 -7.89 -6.32
C SER A 37 -2.47 -8.68 -5.79
N ASP A 38 -2.68 -9.79 -5.08
CA ASP A 38 -1.63 -10.66 -4.57
C ASP A 38 -0.67 -11.20 -5.65
N PRO A 39 -1.08 -11.41 -6.94
CA PRO A 39 -0.12 -11.86 -7.94
C PRO A 39 0.91 -10.78 -8.27
N LEU A 40 0.55 -9.49 -8.10
CA LEU A 40 1.46 -8.37 -8.27
C LEU A 40 2.49 -8.31 -7.13
N ALA A 41 2.07 -8.58 -5.89
CA ALA A 41 2.98 -8.66 -4.75
C ALA A 41 3.99 -9.81 -4.90
N GLU A 42 3.52 -10.98 -5.34
CA GLU A 42 4.36 -12.14 -5.63
C GLU A 42 5.31 -11.88 -6.81
N GLU A 43 4.89 -11.12 -7.82
CA GLU A 43 5.76 -10.71 -8.92
C GLU A 43 6.86 -9.75 -8.42
N ILE A 44 6.52 -8.74 -7.61
CA ILE A 44 7.51 -7.83 -6.99
C ILE A 44 8.56 -8.62 -6.21
N LEU A 45 8.12 -9.56 -5.37
CA LEU A 45 9.00 -10.42 -4.58
C LEU A 45 9.97 -11.23 -5.45
N ARG A 46 9.53 -11.67 -6.63
CA ARG A 46 10.32 -12.52 -7.54
C ARG A 46 11.21 -11.73 -8.48
N SER A 47 10.79 -10.56 -8.95
CA SER A 47 11.46 -9.83 -10.03
C SER A 47 12.25 -8.61 -9.59
N SER A 48 12.06 -8.10 -8.38
CA SER A 48 12.77 -6.90 -7.91
C SER A 48 14.22 -7.22 -7.53
N SER A 49 15.17 -6.54 -8.17
CA SER A 49 16.60 -6.60 -7.82
C SER A 49 16.87 -6.19 -6.38
N PHE A 50 16.18 -5.15 -5.90
CA PHE A 50 16.28 -4.70 -4.52
C PHE A 50 15.82 -5.79 -3.53
N VAL A 51 14.67 -6.41 -3.79
CA VAL A 51 14.14 -7.48 -2.92
C VAL A 51 15.03 -8.71 -2.96
N GLU A 52 15.57 -9.08 -4.11
CA GLU A 52 16.53 -10.18 -4.23
C GLU A 52 17.83 -9.89 -3.45
N ALA A 53 18.35 -8.67 -3.55
CA ALA A 53 19.54 -8.25 -2.81
C ALA A 53 19.30 -8.29 -1.29
N LEU A 54 18.13 -7.84 -0.83
CA LEU A 54 17.69 -7.97 0.57
C LEU A 54 17.64 -9.44 1.01
N ARG A 55 16.97 -10.29 0.23
CA ARG A 55 16.78 -11.72 0.54
C ARG A 55 18.10 -12.46 0.65
N SER A 56 19.04 -12.13 -0.22
CA SER A 56 20.34 -12.75 -0.33
C SER A 56 21.44 -12.11 0.55
N SER A 57 21.09 -11.12 1.39
CA SER A 57 22.06 -10.37 2.21
C SER A 57 23.20 -9.73 1.38
N ARG A 58 22.88 -9.31 0.15
CA ARG A 58 23.79 -8.62 -0.79
C ARG A 58 23.35 -7.17 -1.07
N LEU A 59 22.48 -6.62 -0.23
CA LEU A 59 22.04 -5.24 -0.38
C LEU A 59 23.24 -4.31 -0.14
N THR A 60 23.55 -3.47 -1.14
CA THR A 60 24.62 -2.47 -1.03
C THR A 60 24.07 -1.15 -0.53
N GLU A 61 24.91 -0.36 0.14
CA GLU A 61 24.61 1.01 0.57
C GLU A 61 24.06 1.86 -0.60
N ARG A 62 24.64 1.73 -1.79
CA ARG A 62 24.20 2.46 -3.00
C ARG A 62 22.77 2.09 -3.41
N CYS A 63 22.45 0.79 -3.42
CA CYS A 63 21.09 0.32 -3.72
C CYS A 63 20.09 0.81 -2.66
N TYR A 64 20.46 0.71 -1.38
CA TYR A 64 19.61 1.16 -0.29
C TYR A 64 19.39 2.68 -0.30
N THR A 65 20.44 3.47 -0.51
CA THR A 65 20.36 4.93 -0.64
C THR A 65 19.42 5.33 -1.77
N ARG A 66 19.54 4.70 -2.94
CA ARG A 66 18.62 4.95 -4.06
C ARG A 66 17.18 4.62 -3.69
N PHE A 67 16.94 3.48 -3.02
CA PHE A 67 15.62 3.10 -2.55
C PHE A 67 15.03 4.14 -1.59
N VAL A 68 15.77 4.54 -0.56
CA VAL A 68 15.34 5.52 0.45
C VAL A 68 15.05 6.89 -0.18
N GLN A 69 15.89 7.36 -1.11
CA GLN A 69 15.67 8.62 -1.81
C GLN A 69 14.37 8.62 -2.63
N GLN A 70 14.12 7.52 -3.36
CA GLN A 70 12.91 7.37 -4.16
C GLN A 70 11.66 7.22 -3.28
N GLU A 71 11.77 6.52 -2.16
CA GLU A 71 10.71 6.41 -1.16
C GLU A 71 10.40 7.77 -0.50
N ALA A 72 11.41 8.51 -0.06
CA ALA A 72 11.24 9.83 0.54
C ALA A 72 10.54 10.79 -0.43
N LEU A 73 10.93 10.78 -1.70
CA LEU A 73 10.28 11.57 -2.74
C LEU A 73 8.80 11.18 -2.92
N TYR A 74 8.47 9.88 -2.94
CA TYR A 74 7.07 9.43 -3.01
C TYR A 74 6.26 9.91 -1.80
N LEU A 75 6.76 9.67 -0.58
CA LEU A 75 6.06 10.03 0.65
C LEU A 75 5.84 11.53 0.75
N HIS A 76 6.84 12.34 0.38
CA HIS A 76 6.72 13.79 0.33
C HIS A 76 5.61 14.24 -0.63
N ARG A 77 5.58 13.72 -1.86
CA ARG A 77 4.58 14.11 -2.85
C ARG A 77 3.17 13.67 -2.48
N VAL A 78 3.01 12.43 -1.99
CA VAL A 78 1.71 11.94 -1.50
C VAL A 78 1.25 12.73 -0.27
N SER A 79 2.16 13.10 0.64
CA SER A 79 1.81 13.95 1.79
C SER A 79 1.29 15.32 1.35
N SER A 80 1.87 15.92 0.31
CA SER A 80 1.38 17.21 -0.23
C SER A 80 -0.03 17.08 -0.80
N ILE A 81 -0.31 16.01 -1.55
CA ILE A 81 -1.64 15.73 -2.10
C ILE A 81 -2.65 15.47 -0.96
N LEU A 82 -2.28 14.66 0.03
CA LEU A 82 -3.11 14.39 1.21
C LEU A 82 -3.43 15.65 2.01
N GLY A 83 -2.47 16.57 2.14
CA GLY A 83 -2.69 17.85 2.82
C GLY A 83 -3.80 18.67 2.16
N VAL A 84 -3.83 18.72 0.82
CA VAL A 84 -4.91 19.39 0.07
C VAL A 84 -6.25 18.70 0.29
N LEU A 85 -6.29 17.37 0.18
CA LEU A 85 -7.51 16.58 0.40
C LEU A 85 -8.07 16.83 1.80
N VAL A 86 -7.27 16.61 2.85
CA VAL A 86 -7.73 16.71 4.24
C VAL A 86 -8.25 18.11 4.55
N ASN A 87 -7.62 19.16 4.01
CA ASN A 87 -8.10 20.53 4.18
C ASN A 87 -9.44 20.79 3.49
N SER A 88 -9.78 20.04 2.43
CA SER A 88 -11.05 20.16 1.73
C SER A 88 -12.21 19.39 2.38
N LEU A 89 -11.90 18.33 3.13
CA LEU A 89 -12.91 17.55 3.86
C LEU A 89 -13.56 18.44 4.93
N GLN A 90 -14.87 18.35 5.09
CA GLN A 90 -15.63 19.14 6.09
C GLN A 90 -15.98 18.31 7.33
N GLU A 91 -16.14 17.00 7.17
CA GLU A 91 -16.56 16.10 8.25
C GLU A 91 -15.35 15.64 9.08
N GLU A 92 -15.48 15.67 10.40
CA GLU A 92 -14.51 15.15 11.35
C GLU A 92 -14.93 13.73 11.75
N ASP A 93 -14.50 12.76 10.96
CA ASP A 93 -14.80 11.35 11.15
C ASP A 93 -13.53 10.49 11.23
N ASP A 94 -13.70 9.19 11.42
CA ASP A 94 -12.60 8.23 11.51
C ASP A 94 -11.73 8.21 10.24
N ILE A 95 -12.32 8.52 9.07
CA ILE A 95 -11.61 8.58 7.79
C ILE A 95 -10.69 9.80 7.78
N ARG A 96 -11.21 11.00 8.08
CA ARG A 96 -10.41 12.23 8.17
C ARG A 96 -9.29 12.07 9.21
N SER A 97 -9.61 11.52 10.38
CA SER A 97 -8.64 11.26 11.45
C SER A 97 -7.51 10.34 10.98
N LEU A 98 -7.84 9.25 10.30
CA LEU A 98 -6.82 8.33 9.77
C LEU A 98 -5.99 8.95 8.63
N LEU A 99 -6.60 9.80 7.78
CA LEU A 99 -5.89 10.53 6.73
C LEU A 99 -4.92 11.57 7.31
N LEU A 100 -5.32 12.30 8.35
CA LEU A 100 -4.46 13.23 9.11
C LEU A 100 -3.27 12.51 9.73
N ASP A 101 -3.52 11.37 10.35
CA ASP A 101 -2.49 10.53 10.93
C ASP A 101 -1.52 9.99 9.87
N THR A 102 -2.05 9.59 8.71
CA THR A 102 -1.24 9.16 7.56
C THR A 102 -0.38 10.31 7.03
N LEU A 103 -0.96 11.51 6.92
CA LEU A 103 -0.25 12.72 6.52
C LEU A 103 0.93 13.00 7.46
N LYS A 104 0.71 12.93 8.78
CA LYS A 104 1.76 13.11 9.79
C LYS A 104 2.86 12.05 9.65
N HIS A 105 2.47 10.79 9.46
CA HIS A 105 3.40 9.69 9.26
C HIS A 105 4.28 9.89 8.02
N TYR A 106 3.68 10.21 6.87
CA TYR A 106 4.43 10.42 5.63
C TYR A 106 5.30 11.69 5.68
N SER A 107 4.82 12.75 6.32
CA SER A 107 5.57 14.01 6.48
C SER A 107 6.75 13.89 7.45
N SER A 108 6.72 12.94 8.39
CA SER A 108 7.83 12.73 9.33
C SER A 108 9.13 12.29 8.66
N ARG A 109 9.05 11.81 7.41
CA ARG A 109 10.19 11.37 6.60
C ARG A 109 10.69 12.42 5.61
N ASN A 110 10.37 13.70 5.83
CA ASN A 110 10.83 14.80 4.98
C ASN A 110 12.36 14.97 5.11
N GLN A 111 13.10 14.36 4.20
CA GLN A 111 14.45 14.78 3.84
C GLN A 111 14.34 15.85 2.76
N SER A 112 15.33 16.75 2.68
CA SER A 112 15.44 17.74 1.59
C SER A 112 15.41 17.02 0.24
N VAL A 113 14.25 17.04 -0.43
CA VAL A 113 14.08 16.40 -1.73
C VAL A 113 14.52 17.37 -2.82
N GLN A 114 15.58 17.03 -3.56
CA GLN A 114 16.06 17.85 -4.67
C GLN A 114 14.95 18.09 -5.71
N ALA A 115 14.92 19.30 -6.26
CA ALA A 115 14.03 19.75 -7.32
C ALA A 115 14.37 19.15 -8.70
N SER A 116 14.64 17.85 -8.77
CA SER A 116 14.71 17.13 -10.05
C SER A 116 13.30 16.77 -10.52
N PRO A 117 13.05 16.72 -11.83
CA PRO A 117 11.77 16.25 -12.35
C PRO A 117 11.49 14.84 -11.81
N PRO A 118 10.24 14.57 -11.36
CA PRO A 118 9.89 13.27 -10.82
C PRO A 118 10.10 12.19 -11.88
N PRO A 119 10.66 11.02 -11.51
CA PRO A 119 10.83 9.92 -12.44
C PRO A 119 9.47 9.41 -12.93
N GLN A 120 9.45 8.79 -14.11
CA GLN A 120 8.21 8.37 -14.77
C GLN A 120 7.32 7.47 -13.90
N TRP A 121 7.91 6.55 -13.13
CA TRP A 121 7.17 5.66 -12.23
C TRP A 121 6.40 6.47 -11.17
N LEU A 122 6.99 7.55 -10.68
CA LEU A 122 6.39 8.40 -9.67
C LEU A 122 5.28 9.25 -10.28
N LEU A 123 5.47 9.78 -11.49
CA LEU A 123 4.41 10.50 -12.20
C LEU A 123 3.15 9.65 -12.34
N SER A 124 3.27 8.39 -12.80
CA SER A 124 2.14 7.46 -12.88
C SER A 124 1.47 7.27 -11.51
N SER A 125 2.27 7.12 -10.44
CA SER A 125 1.73 6.97 -9.10
C SER A 125 1.04 8.22 -8.56
N LEU A 126 1.50 9.41 -8.91
CA LEU A 126 0.91 10.66 -8.45
C LEU A 126 -0.35 11.00 -9.23
N LEU A 127 -0.45 10.61 -10.50
CA LEU A 127 -1.62 10.85 -11.33
C LEU A 127 -2.82 9.96 -10.98
N SER A 128 -2.62 8.84 -10.30
CA SER A 128 -3.75 7.99 -9.85
C SER A 128 -4.52 8.62 -8.68
N PHE A 129 -3.89 9.46 -7.85
CA PHE A 129 -4.52 10.09 -6.69
C PHE A 129 -5.53 11.20 -7.01
N PRO A 130 -5.29 12.15 -7.94
CA PRO A 130 -6.26 13.17 -8.32
C PRO A 130 -7.62 12.64 -8.76
N SER A 131 -7.66 11.45 -9.40
CA SER A 131 -8.91 10.80 -9.77
C SER A 131 -9.80 10.49 -8.56
N LEU A 132 -9.20 10.30 -7.38
CA LEU A 132 -9.88 10.02 -6.12
C LEU A 132 -10.36 11.27 -5.39
N VAL A 133 -9.96 12.48 -5.79
CA VAL A 133 -10.41 13.74 -5.15
C VAL A 133 -11.91 13.93 -5.33
N LEU A 134 -12.45 13.45 -6.45
CA LEU A 134 -13.88 13.52 -6.76
C LEU A 134 -14.68 12.39 -6.10
N GLU A 135 -14.01 11.48 -5.40
CA GLU A 135 -14.58 10.27 -4.82
C GLU A 135 -14.81 10.40 -3.32
N GLU A 136 -15.55 9.45 -2.75
CA GLU A 136 -15.69 9.37 -1.30
C GLU A 136 -14.31 9.19 -0.62
N PRO A 137 -14.04 9.88 0.50
CA PRO A 137 -12.72 9.89 1.14
C PRO A 137 -12.21 8.51 1.55
N VAL A 138 -13.11 7.54 1.75
CA VAL A 138 -12.77 6.15 2.07
C VAL A 138 -11.92 5.48 0.96
N TYR A 139 -12.08 5.87 -0.30
CA TYR A 139 -11.30 5.32 -1.41
C TYR A 139 -9.82 5.75 -1.37
N TRP A 140 -9.49 6.86 -0.69
CA TRP A 140 -8.10 7.20 -0.41
C TRP A 140 -7.46 6.19 0.53
N LEU A 141 -8.20 5.70 1.52
CA LEU A 141 -7.69 4.67 2.42
C LEU A 141 -7.44 3.36 1.66
N VAL A 142 -8.28 3.01 0.67
CA VAL A 142 -8.03 1.88 -0.24
C VAL A 142 -6.69 2.06 -0.96
N ALA A 143 -6.50 3.20 -1.62
CA ALA A 143 -5.27 3.52 -2.34
C ALA A 143 -4.01 3.47 -1.45
N LEU A 144 -4.06 4.10 -0.27
CA LEU A 144 -2.96 4.14 0.69
C LEU A 144 -2.65 2.76 1.27
N SER A 145 -3.68 1.93 1.47
CA SER A 145 -3.55 0.59 2.05
C SER A 145 -2.79 -0.39 1.15
N ALA A 146 -2.71 -0.13 -0.17
CA ALA A 146 -1.93 -0.94 -1.10
C ALA A 146 -0.45 -1.01 -0.72
N ARG A 147 0.17 0.15 -0.45
CA ARG A 147 1.59 0.22 -0.02
C ARG A 147 1.79 -0.48 1.33
N ALA A 148 0.91 -0.23 2.30
CA ALA A 148 1.00 -0.85 3.62
C ALA A 148 0.85 -2.39 3.53
N GLY A 149 -0.10 -2.87 2.72
CA GLY A 149 -0.31 -4.29 2.44
C GLY A 149 0.92 -4.94 1.80
N LEU A 150 1.52 -4.30 0.80
CA LEU A 150 2.77 -4.78 0.20
C LEU A 150 3.91 -4.85 1.22
N ARG A 151 4.09 -3.82 2.05
CA ARG A 151 5.10 -3.80 3.12
C ARG A 151 4.89 -4.95 4.11
N ARG A 152 3.65 -5.22 4.50
CA ARG A 152 3.29 -6.38 5.33
C ARG A 152 3.67 -7.69 4.66
N PHE A 153 3.29 -7.88 3.41
CA PHE A 153 3.63 -9.08 2.65
C PHE A 153 5.14 -9.30 2.54
N LEU A 154 5.91 -8.27 2.19
CA LEU A 154 7.36 -8.38 2.11
C LEU A 154 7.99 -8.65 3.48
N ALA A 155 7.48 -8.04 4.55
CA ALA A 155 7.93 -8.35 5.91
C ALA A 155 7.70 -9.82 6.27
N GLU A 156 6.49 -10.33 6.03
CA GLU A 156 6.10 -11.73 6.23
C GLU A 156 7.02 -12.71 5.49
N ARG A 157 7.43 -12.36 4.27
CA ARG A 157 8.26 -13.22 3.40
C ARG A 157 9.76 -13.09 3.63
N LEU A 158 10.26 -11.94 4.07
CA LEU A 158 11.70 -11.65 4.15
C LEU A 158 12.20 -11.63 5.59
N LEU A 159 11.46 -11.02 6.53
CA LEU A 159 11.90 -10.89 7.92
C LEU A 159 11.68 -12.17 8.70
N PHE A 160 10.50 -12.78 8.59
CA PHE A 160 10.22 -14.02 9.32
C PHE A 160 10.99 -15.23 8.78
N SER A 161 11.56 -15.14 7.56
CA SER A 161 12.54 -16.11 7.07
C SER A 161 13.98 -15.86 7.55
N GLN A 162 14.32 -14.61 7.89
CA GLN A 162 15.70 -14.19 8.23
C GLN A 162 15.94 -14.06 9.75
N LEU A 163 14.89 -14.02 10.58
CA LEU A 163 14.95 -14.00 12.05
C LEU A 163 15.37 -15.36 12.67
N ARG A 164 16.33 -16.07 12.07
CA ARG A 164 17.03 -17.16 12.76
C ARG A 164 17.97 -16.54 13.80
N PRO A 165 17.95 -17.03 15.06
CA PRO A 165 18.91 -16.56 16.07
C PRO A 165 20.35 -16.73 15.56
N GLY A 166 21.10 -15.64 15.50
CA GLY A 166 22.53 -15.63 15.09
C GLY A 166 22.83 -15.08 13.69
N ALA A 167 21.83 -14.71 12.89
CA ALA A 167 22.08 -14.02 11.62
C ALA A 167 22.38 -12.52 11.86
N SER A 168 23.63 -12.09 11.61
CA SER A 168 23.97 -10.67 11.55
C SER A 168 23.47 -10.11 10.23
N LEU A 169 22.47 -9.22 10.29
CA LEU A 169 22.02 -8.47 9.13
C LEU A 169 23.01 -7.34 8.82
N LEU A 170 23.17 -7.04 7.53
CA LEU A 170 23.79 -5.78 7.11
C LEU A 170 22.96 -4.61 7.65
N PHE A 171 23.62 -3.50 7.98
CA PHE A 171 22.99 -2.31 8.56
C PHE A 171 21.78 -1.83 7.75
N GLU A 172 21.89 -1.82 6.42
CA GLU A 172 20.83 -1.42 5.49
C GLU A 172 19.60 -2.34 5.56
N ALA A 173 19.83 -3.65 5.71
CA ALA A 173 18.74 -4.61 5.87
C ALA A 173 18.04 -4.45 7.22
N GLU A 174 18.78 -4.14 8.29
CA GLU A 174 18.21 -3.84 9.60
C GLU A 174 17.36 -2.55 9.58
N GLU A 175 17.86 -1.48 8.98
CA GLU A 175 17.12 -0.23 8.81
C GLU A 175 15.84 -0.44 7.99
N TRP A 176 15.94 -1.10 6.83
CA TRP A 176 14.78 -1.44 6.01
C TRP A 176 13.74 -2.24 6.79
N SER A 177 14.18 -3.17 7.65
CA SER A 177 13.31 -3.98 8.50
C SER A 177 12.54 -3.13 9.51
N LYS A 178 13.24 -2.24 10.23
CA LYS A 178 12.63 -1.32 11.20
C LYS A 178 11.59 -0.42 10.55
N GLU A 179 11.92 0.14 9.38
CA GLU A 179 10.98 0.99 8.64
C GLU A 179 9.78 0.23 8.12
N THR A 180 10.00 -0.98 7.60
CA THR A 180 8.92 -1.84 7.09
C THR A 180 7.97 -2.22 8.21
N LEU A 181 8.45 -2.59 9.39
CA LEU A 181 7.59 -2.91 10.54
C LEU A 181 6.73 -1.72 11.00
N ARG A 182 7.26 -0.48 10.92
CA ARG A 182 6.44 0.73 11.16
C ARG A 182 5.29 0.83 10.16
N GLU A 183 5.53 0.53 8.87
CA GLU A 183 4.48 0.51 7.85
C GLU A 183 3.47 -0.63 8.05
N VAL A 184 3.92 -1.81 8.50
CA VAL A 184 3.03 -2.95 8.77
C VAL A 184 1.97 -2.58 9.81
N ALA A 185 2.33 -1.80 10.84
CA ALA A 185 1.38 -1.35 11.86
C ALA A 185 0.18 -0.56 11.27
N TRP A 186 0.40 0.20 10.18
CA TRP A 186 -0.66 0.94 9.50
C TRP A 186 -1.66 0.04 8.77
N THR A 187 -1.25 -1.15 8.35
CA THR A 187 -2.14 -2.11 7.66
C THR A 187 -3.38 -2.42 8.50
N ARG A 188 -3.21 -2.59 9.81
CA ARG A 188 -4.34 -2.88 10.73
C ARG A 188 -5.28 -1.69 10.86
N ARG A 189 -4.75 -0.46 10.81
CA ARG A 189 -5.54 0.77 10.91
C ARG A 189 -6.40 0.96 9.67
N TYR A 190 -5.82 0.80 8.48
CA TYR A 190 -6.56 0.87 7.22
C TYR A 190 -7.63 -0.22 7.14
N ARG A 191 -7.26 -1.47 7.43
CA ARG A 191 -8.18 -2.60 7.39
C ARG A 191 -9.43 -2.34 8.23
N ARG A 192 -9.25 -1.88 9.48
CA ARG A 192 -10.37 -1.59 10.38
C ARG A 192 -11.38 -0.61 9.77
N VAL A 193 -10.91 0.56 9.33
CA VAL A 193 -11.80 1.60 8.79
C VAL A 193 -12.47 1.15 7.49
N LEU A 194 -11.75 0.40 6.64
CA LEU A 194 -12.32 -0.16 5.41
C LEU A 194 -13.42 -1.19 5.71
N GLU A 195 -13.22 -2.07 6.70
CA GLU A 195 -14.23 -3.06 7.11
C GLU A 195 -15.45 -2.38 7.77
N GLU A 196 -15.27 -1.33 8.56
CA GLU A 196 -16.36 -0.55 9.17
C GLU A 196 -17.18 0.28 8.17
N ARG A 197 -16.64 0.52 6.96
CA ARG A 197 -17.27 1.32 5.91
C ARG A 197 -17.63 0.53 4.66
N GLN A 198 -17.33 -0.78 4.62
CA GLN A 198 -17.48 -1.60 3.42
C GLN A 198 -18.92 -1.67 2.89
N ASP A 199 -19.92 -1.50 3.76
CA ASP A 199 -21.35 -1.50 3.38
C ASP A 199 -21.77 -0.33 2.49
N ARG A 200 -20.92 0.70 2.41
CA ARG A 200 -21.10 1.93 1.62
C ARG A 200 -20.17 2.01 0.42
N MET A 201 -19.38 0.98 0.18
CA MET A 201 -18.35 0.98 -0.85
C MET A 201 -18.73 0.12 -2.04
N ASP A 202 -18.42 0.62 -3.23
CA ASP A 202 -18.39 -0.19 -4.44
C ASP A 202 -17.13 -1.05 -4.42
N VAL A 203 -17.35 -2.37 -4.36
CA VAL A 203 -16.28 -3.37 -4.28
C VAL A 203 -15.40 -3.37 -5.52
N PHE A 204 -15.99 -3.29 -6.72
CA PHE A 204 -15.23 -3.31 -7.96
C PHE A 204 -14.36 -2.07 -8.09
N LYS A 205 -14.89 -0.92 -7.68
CA LYS A 205 -14.14 0.32 -7.60
C LYS A 205 -12.97 0.21 -6.62
N ALA A 206 -13.21 -0.30 -5.42
CA ALA A 206 -12.15 -0.52 -4.43
C ALA A 206 -11.08 -1.49 -4.95
N ILE A 207 -11.46 -2.58 -5.63
CA ILE A 207 -10.53 -3.52 -6.27
C ILE A 207 -9.65 -2.78 -7.30
N ASN A 208 -10.26 -1.99 -8.18
CA ASN A 208 -9.54 -1.29 -9.24
C ASN A 208 -8.54 -0.26 -8.68
N ILE A 209 -8.97 0.53 -7.69
CA ILE A 209 -8.11 1.51 -7.03
C ILE A 209 -6.94 0.82 -6.32
N PHE A 210 -7.22 -0.21 -5.52
CA PHE A 210 -6.16 -0.94 -4.83
C PHE A 210 -5.14 -1.53 -5.82
N ARG A 211 -5.65 -2.15 -6.90
CA ARG A 211 -4.83 -2.77 -7.95
C ARG A 211 -3.97 -1.75 -8.70
N GLU A 212 -4.52 -0.60 -9.06
CA GLU A 212 -3.77 0.49 -9.69
C GLU A 212 -2.62 0.96 -8.79
N HIS A 213 -2.89 1.16 -7.50
CA HIS A 213 -1.84 1.54 -6.56
C HIS A 213 -0.80 0.41 -6.33
N MET A 214 -1.19 -0.86 -6.42
CA MET A 214 -0.24 -1.99 -6.43
C MET A 214 0.63 -2.03 -7.70
N LEU A 215 0.08 -1.68 -8.87
CA LEU A 215 0.87 -1.54 -10.11
C LEU A 215 1.88 -0.39 -10.02
N ASN A 216 1.51 0.69 -9.33
CA ASN A 216 2.41 1.80 -9.04
C ASN A 216 3.55 1.35 -8.11
N GLN A 217 3.25 0.57 -7.07
CA GLN A 217 4.29 -0.05 -6.23
C GLN A 217 5.19 -0.99 -7.04
N LYS A 218 4.64 -1.80 -7.94
CA LYS A 218 5.43 -2.66 -8.83
C LYS A 218 6.39 -1.84 -9.70
N SER A 219 5.92 -0.73 -10.24
CA SER A 219 6.74 0.17 -11.04
C SER A 219 7.88 0.78 -10.21
N PHE A 220 7.61 1.19 -8.96
CA PHE A 220 8.64 1.61 -8.01
C PHE A 220 9.71 0.52 -7.80
N TYR A 221 9.30 -0.69 -7.40
CA TYR A 221 10.22 -1.80 -7.11
C TYR A 221 11.01 -2.32 -8.33
N LYS A 222 10.56 -2.02 -9.56
CA LYS A 222 11.31 -2.28 -10.80
C LYS A 222 12.43 -1.28 -11.04
N THR A 223 12.33 -0.08 -10.46
CA THR A 223 13.27 1.03 -10.70
C THR A 223 14.37 1.15 -9.64
N VAL A 224 14.31 0.36 -8.57
CA VAL A 224 15.23 0.37 -7.42
C VAL A 224 16.12 -0.87 -7.36
#